data_AF-A0AAD3TQF5-F1
#
_entry.id   AF-A0AAD3TQF5-F1
#
_cell.length_a   1.000
_cell.length_b   1.000
_cell.length_c   1.000
_cell.angle_alpha   90.00
_cell.angle_beta   90.00
_cell.angle_gamma   90.00
#
_symmetry.space_group_name_H-M   'P 1'
#
loop_
_entity.id
_entity.type
_entity.pdbx_description
1 polymer ?
#
loop_
_entity_poly.entity_id
_entity_poly.type
_entity_poly.pdbx_seq_one_letter_code
_entity_poly.pdbx_strand_id
1 'polypeptide(L)'
;MNTPDPRPAPAAQQLDTPMSEQDDFPQRRVTTRQLFKGLSWLDRLLSVLILLAMVIGVLIGKFVPNTKAILAGANLDGVSIPIVVGLLVMMWPILTKVQYERFGRIFSTSHIWKHLAISLVLNWLIAPFIMLALAWATLPDQPTYRTGVIMVGLARCIAMVMIWVHLAQGDIDYCAILVIVNSVLQIALYSPMSLLFVNIISREDALRLEYGKTAIAVLIYLGIPLAAGVVTRFAAIALLGRHRFETVFLPCFGPLSLLGLLYTIIVICAEQATRILDNIGLVFRTAVPLALYFVIMWVGTFALAYYFNHKRGAARGYSYETGVVQAFTTASNNFELAIAVCVAVYGVDSDQALAATIGPLVEVPILLILTHVALRLRATLTWDATDEVDIEAAPLPLVADPSATPARPSDPKKSRLSSDTNEK
;
A
#
# COMPACT_ATOMS: atom_id res chain seq x y z
N MET A 1 -27.03 -50.37 -77.65
CA MET A 1 -27.28 -49.76 -76.32
C MET A 1 -26.05 -50.02 -75.50
N ASN A 2 -25.29 -48.95 -75.23
CA ASN A 2 -23.88 -48.99 -74.85
C ASN A 2 -23.61 -49.38 -73.40
N THR A 3 -22.38 -49.87 -73.24
CA THR A 3 -21.58 -50.39 -72.11
C THR A 3 -21.36 -49.44 -70.91
N PRO A 4 -20.75 -49.92 -69.80
CA PRO A 4 -20.92 -49.42 -68.42
C PRO A 4 -19.75 -48.61 -67.81
N ASP A 5 -19.95 -48.17 -66.54
CA ASP A 5 -19.02 -47.63 -65.50
C ASP A 5 -18.59 -46.13 -65.66
N PRO A 6 -18.07 -45.39 -64.63
CA PRO A 6 -17.71 -45.75 -63.25
C PRO A 6 -18.09 -44.75 -62.12
N ARG A 7 -17.84 -45.16 -60.86
CA ARG A 7 -17.88 -44.30 -59.65
C ARG A 7 -16.89 -43.13 -59.75
N PRO A 8 -17.16 -41.95 -59.16
CA PRO A 8 -16.13 -40.95 -58.89
C PRO A 8 -15.60 -40.98 -57.44
N ALA A 9 -14.33 -40.59 -57.35
CA ALA A 9 -13.44 -40.49 -56.18
C ALA A 9 -13.81 -39.35 -55.19
N PRO A 10 -13.19 -39.27 -53.99
CA PRO A 10 -13.62 -38.36 -52.93
C PRO A 10 -13.18 -36.92 -53.21
N ALA A 11 -14.10 -35.98 -53.01
CA ALA A 11 -13.89 -34.56 -53.22
C ALA A 11 -13.02 -33.93 -52.12
N ALA A 12 -12.15 -33.03 -52.56
CA ALA A 12 -11.14 -32.34 -51.80
C ALA A 12 -11.68 -31.48 -50.65
N GLN A 13 -10.93 -31.49 -49.55
CA GLN A 13 -10.97 -30.50 -48.48
C GLN A 13 -10.74 -29.09 -49.07
N GLN A 14 -11.77 -28.25 -49.02
CA GLN A 14 -11.63 -26.80 -49.19
C GLN A 14 -11.50 -26.15 -47.81
N LEU A 15 -10.39 -25.43 -47.65
CA LEU A 15 -10.15 -24.46 -46.59
C LEU A 15 -11.24 -23.38 -46.65
N ASP A 16 -11.94 -23.16 -45.54
CA ASP A 16 -12.52 -21.87 -45.21
C ASP A 16 -12.10 -21.48 -43.78
N THR A 17 -11.72 -20.22 -43.68
CA THR A 17 -11.01 -19.52 -42.59
C THR A 17 -11.89 -19.42 -41.34
N PRO A 18 -11.33 -19.46 -40.09
CA PRO A 18 -12.16 -19.54 -38.91
C PRO A 18 -12.86 -18.19 -38.61
N MET A 19 -14.17 -18.26 -38.44
CA MET A 19 -14.98 -17.21 -37.82
C MET A 19 -14.57 -17.05 -36.35
N SER A 20 -14.29 -15.80 -35.98
CA SER A 20 -14.12 -15.25 -34.63
C SER A 20 -14.66 -16.10 -33.47
N GLU A 21 -13.77 -16.81 -32.78
CA GLU A 21 -13.97 -17.16 -31.38
C GLU A 21 -13.76 -15.87 -30.55
N GLN A 22 -14.87 -15.24 -30.16
CA GLN A 22 -14.88 -14.39 -28.98
C GLN A 22 -14.71 -15.31 -27.77
N ASP A 23 -13.49 -15.41 -27.28
CA ASP A 23 -13.20 -15.98 -25.96
C ASP A 23 -13.94 -15.16 -24.89
N ASP A 24 -15.09 -15.69 -24.46
CA ASP A 24 -15.85 -15.22 -23.32
C ASP A 24 -15.05 -15.57 -22.05
N PHE A 25 -14.11 -14.70 -21.67
CA PHE A 25 -13.41 -14.80 -20.39
C PHE A 25 -14.47 -14.77 -19.26
N PRO A 26 -14.62 -15.83 -18.44
CA PRO A 26 -15.61 -15.82 -17.39
C PRO A 26 -15.21 -14.78 -16.34
N GLN A 27 -15.83 -13.60 -16.39
CA GLN A 27 -15.66 -12.57 -15.37
C GLN A 27 -16.17 -13.11 -14.03
N ARG A 28 -15.24 -13.55 -13.19
CA ARG A 28 -15.51 -14.06 -11.85
C ARG A 28 -16.06 -12.92 -10.99
N ARG A 29 -17.38 -12.78 -10.90
CA ARG A 29 -18.06 -11.82 -10.01
C ARG A 29 -17.62 -12.06 -8.56
N VAL A 30 -16.65 -11.30 -8.07
CA VAL A 30 -16.22 -11.36 -6.68
C VAL A 30 -17.36 -10.84 -5.82
N THR A 31 -17.98 -11.72 -5.04
CA THR A 31 -19.12 -11.35 -4.19
C THR A 31 -18.61 -10.68 -2.90
N THR A 32 -19.37 -9.77 -2.28
CA THR A 32 -18.99 -9.11 -1.00
C THR A 32 -18.59 -10.12 0.08
N ARG A 33 -19.20 -11.31 0.12
CA ARG A 33 -18.79 -12.42 1.00
C ARG A 33 -17.40 -12.99 0.71
N GLN A 34 -16.93 -12.99 -0.54
CA GLN A 34 -15.61 -13.48 -0.93
C GLN A 34 -14.51 -12.45 -0.63
N LEU A 35 -14.78 -11.15 -0.82
CA LEU A 35 -13.87 -10.08 -0.38
C LEU A 35 -13.71 -10.10 1.13
N PHE A 36 -14.82 -10.19 1.87
CA PHE A 36 -14.78 -10.40 3.30
C PHE A 36 -13.92 -11.62 3.61
N LYS A 37 -14.21 -12.81 3.05
CA LYS A 37 -13.41 -14.05 3.28
C LYS A 37 -11.90 -13.92 3.03
N GLY A 38 -11.42 -12.99 2.21
CA GLY A 38 -10.00 -12.72 1.97
C GLY A 38 -9.31 -11.87 3.04
N LEU A 39 -10.06 -11.10 3.85
CA LEU A 39 -9.52 -10.42 5.03
C LEU A 39 -9.41 -11.39 6.22
N SER A 40 -8.30 -11.28 6.97
CA SER A 40 -8.20 -11.87 8.31
C SER A 40 -9.35 -11.35 9.17
N TRP A 41 -9.90 -12.18 10.05
CA TRP A 41 -10.97 -11.78 10.97
C TRP A 41 -10.58 -10.53 11.79
N LEU A 42 -9.28 -10.39 12.09
CA LEU A 42 -8.66 -9.24 12.75
C LEU A 42 -8.86 -7.92 11.97
N ASP A 43 -8.62 -7.93 10.66
CA ASP A 43 -8.64 -6.71 9.83
C ASP A 43 -10.06 -6.17 9.66
N ARG A 44 -11.06 -7.07 9.63
CA ARG A 44 -12.48 -6.71 9.55
C ARG A 44 -13.01 -6.08 10.83
N LEU A 45 -12.49 -6.53 11.97
CA LEU A 45 -12.87 -6.02 13.28
C LEU A 45 -11.98 -4.87 13.74
N LEU A 46 -10.99 -4.45 12.95
CA LEU A 46 -10.02 -3.45 13.34
C LEU A 46 -10.68 -2.17 13.86
N SER A 47 -11.61 -1.58 13.11
CA SER A 47 -12.32 -0.36 13.56
C SER A 47 -13.11 -0.57 14.85
N VAL A 48 -13.72 -1.75 15.01
CA VAL A 48 -14.49 -2.11 16.21
C VAL A 48 -13.56 -2.33 17.40
N LEU A 49 -12.42 -2.99 17.19
CA LEU A 49 -11.39 -3.24 18.19
C LEU A 49 -10.75 -1.93 18.64
N ILE A 50 -10.51 -0.99 17.71
CA ILE A 50 -10.00 0.34 18.02
C ILE A 50 -11.02 1.12 18.85
N LEU A 51 -12.29 1.13 18.44
CA LEU A 51 -13.35 1.78 19.23
C LEU A 51 -13.46 1.16 20.63
N LEU A 52 -13.40 -0.17 20.72
CA LEU A 52 -13.44 -0.89 21.98
C LEU A 52 -12.20 -0.57 22.85
N ALA A 53 -11.02 -0.52 22.25
CA ALA A 53 -9.77 -0.12 22.90
C ALA A 53 -9.85 1.31 23.44
N MET A 54 -10.43 2.25 22.70
CA MET A 54 -10.69 3.61 23.16
C MET A 54 -11.63 3.61 24.37
N VAL A 55 -12.76 2.90 24.28
CA VAL A 55 -13.74 2.80 25.38
C VAL A 55 -13.08 2.20 26.62
N ILE A 56 -12.35 1.08 26.47
CA ILE A 56 -11.61 0.43 27.56
C ILE A 56 -10.60 1.40 28.17
N GLY A 57 -9.81 2.09 27.35
CA GLY A 57 -8.84 3.08 27.80
C GLY A 57 -9.51 4.19 28.62
N VAL A 58 -10.58 4.80 28.10
CA VAL A 58 -11.34 5.85 28.81
C VAL A 58 -11.92 5.33 30.13
N LEU A 59 -12.45 4.10 30.16
CA LEU A 59 -12.96 3.49 31.39
C LEU A 59 -11.85 3.26 32.42
N ILE A 60 -10.69 2.74 32.00
CA ILE A 60 -9.53 2.56 32.88
C ILE A 60 -9.09 3.92 33.44
N GLY A 61 -8.90 4.92 32.58
CA GLY A 61 -8.48 6.26 33.00
C GLY A 61 -9.46 6.96 33.93
N LYS A 62 -10.76 6.71 33.79
CA LYS A 62 -11.81 7.30 34.63
C LYS A 62 -12.00 6.60 35.96
N PHE A 63 -12.00 5.26 35.98
CA PHE A 63 -12.42 4.47 37.14
C PHE A 63 -11.25 3.94 37.97
N VAL A 64 -10.05 3.81 37.40
CA VAL A 64 -8.87 3.36 38.14
C VAL A 64 -8.13 4.59 38.67
N PRO A 65 -8.12 4.81 40.01
CA PRO A 65 -7.39 5.93 40.59
C PRO A 65 -5.89 5.76 40.37
N ASN A 66 -5.18 6.88 40.26
CA ASN A 66 -3.72 6.92 40.10
C ASN A 66 -3.18 6.35 38.77
N THR A 67 -4.03 6.03 37.79
CA THR A 67 -3.62 5.59 36.44
C THR A 67 -2.58 6.53 35.83
N LYS A 68 -2.87 7.84 35.80
CA LYS A 68 -1.93 8.84 35.26
C LYS A 68 -0.58 8.83 35.97
N ALA A 69 -0.55 8.69 37.29
CA ALA A 69 0.72 8.69 38.04
C ALA A 69 1.54 7.42 37.80
N ILE A 70 0.89 6.26 37.63
CA ILE A 70 1.57 5.00 37.31
C ILE A 70 2.16 5.04 35.90
N LEU A 71 1.42 5.57 34.92
CA LEU A 71 1.89 5.74 33.55
C LEU A 71 3.02 6.79 33.47
N ALA A 72 2.87 7.91 34.17
CA ALA A 72 3.86 9.00 34.21
C ALA A 72 5.12 8.67 35.03
N GLY A 73 5.06 7.71 35.96
CA GLY A 73 6.21 7.32 36.78
C GLY A 73 7.36 6.69 35.99
N ALA A 74 7.09 6.23 34.77
CA ALA A 74 8.05 5.60 33.87
C ALA A 74 8.21 6.44 32.60
N ASN A 75 8.67 7.69 32.71
CA ASN A 75 8.83 8.61 31.57
C ASN A 75 10.29 8.71 31.08
N LEU A 76 10.47 8.74 29.76
CA LEU A 76 11.69 9.16 29.07
C LEU A 76 11.37 10.45 28.31
N ASP A 77 12.01 11.57 28.67
CA ASP A 77 11.83 12.88 28.02
C ASP A 77 10.36 13.32 27.82
N GLY A 78 9.49 12.99 28.78
CA GLY A 78 8.08 13.37 28.75
C GLY A 78 7.15 12.40 28.00
N VAL A 79 7.67 11.28 27.48
CA VAL A 79 6.87 10.18 26.91
C VAL A 79 6.96 8.95 27.81
N SER A 80 5.81 8.35 28.14
CA SER A 80 5.77 7.15 28.97
C SER A 80 6.37 5.95 28.24
N ILE A 81 7.30 5.24 28.90
CA ILE A 81 7.95 4.01 28.42
C ILE A 81 6.92 2.98 27.91
N PRO A 82 5.79 2.73 28.60
CA PRO A 82 4.70 1.91 28.07
C PRO A 82 4.30 2.29 26.64
N ILE A 83 4.11 3.58 26.38
CA ILE A 83 3.70 4.10 25.07
C ILE A 83 4.83 3.91 24.06
N VAL A 84 6.07 4.25 24.42
CA VAL A 84 7.23 4.05 23.53
C VAL A 84 7.32 2.59 23.07
N VAL A 85 7.21 1.65 24.01
CA VAL A 85 7.23 0.21 23.69
C VAL A 85 6.07 -0.16 22.77
N GLY A 86 4.86 0.30 23.07
CA GLY A 86 3.68 0.07 22.22
C GLY A 86 3.89 0.58 20.79
N LEU A 87 4.42 1.80 20.64
CA LEU A 87 4.68 2.44 19.37
C LEU A 87 5.77 1.73 18.55
N LEU A 88 6.83 1.25 19.20
CA LEU A 88 7.88 0.48 18.53
C LEU A 88 7.38 -0.91 18.11
N VAL A 89 6.66 -1.59 19.01
CA VAL A 89 6.12 -2.94 18.77
C VAL A 89 5.05 -2.93 17.68
N MET A 90 4.25 -1.88 17.53
CA MET A 90 3.28 -1.82 16.43
C MET A 90 3.95 -1.68 15.06
N MET A 91 5.06 -0.93 14.97
CA MET A 91 5.77 -0.62 13.71
C MET A 91 6.68 -1.75 13.24
N TRP A 92 7.34 -2.45 14.15
CA TRP A 92 8.35 -3.45 13.81
C TRP A 92 7.80 -4.60 12.94
N PRO A 93 6.71 -5.31 13.29
CA PRO A 93 6.23 -6.43 12.50
C PRO A 93 5.73 -6.04 11.11
N ILE A 94 5.20 -4.82 10.98
CA ILE A 94 4.81 -4.24 9.70
C ILE A 94 6.04 -4.12 8.78
N LEU A 95 7.13 -3.56 9.29
CA LEU A 95 8.33 -3.32 8.51
C LEU A 95 9.09 -4.61 8.17
N THR A 96 8.92 -5.68 8.94
CA THR A 96 9.44 -7.01 8.58
C THR A 96 8.72 -7.63 7.37
N LYS A 97 7.44 -7.28 7.13
CA LYS A 97 6.66 -7.77 5.97
C LYS A 97 7.10 -7.14 4.65
N VAL A 98 7.71 -5.95 4.70
CA VAL A 98 8.17 -5.22 3.51
C VAL A 98 9.23 -6.05 2.75
N GLN A 99 9.09 -6.13 1.42
CA GLN A 99 9.91 -6.98 0.55
C GLN A 99 11.08 -6.20 -0.05
N TYR A 100 12.08 -5.86 0.78
CA TYR A 100 13.22 -5.03 0.40
C TYR A 100 14.01 -5.58 -0.81
N GLU A 101 13.97 -6.89 -1.05
CA GLU A 101 14.62 -7.55 -2.17
C GLU A 101 14.07 -7.08 -3.53
N ARG A 102 12.84 -6.57 -3.57
CA ARG A 102 12.20 -6.05 -4.78
C ARG A 102 12.66 -4.64 -5.16
N PHE A 103 13.32 -3.93 -4.25
CA PHE A 103 13.78 -2.55 -4.49
C PHE A 103 14.70 -2.45 -5.72
N GLY A 104 15.53 -3.47 -5.98
CA GLY A 104 16.43 -3.51 -7.14
C GLY A 104 15.69 -3.46 -8.50
N ARG A 105 14.44 -3.95 -8.58
CA ARG A 105 13.66 -3.93 -9.83
C ARG A 105 13.30 -2.52 -10.30
N ILE A 106 13.27 -1.54 -9.39
CA ILE A 106 12.99 -0.13 -9.70
C ILE A 106 14.00 0.42 -10.71
N PHE A 107 15.27 0.04 -10.58
CA PHE A 107 16.33 0.50 -11.46
C PHE A 107 16.35 -0.19 -12.83
N SER A 108 15.63 -1.31 -12.97
CA SER A 108 15.68 -2.16 -14.16
C SER A 108 14.68 -1.76 -15.24
N THR A 109 13.65 -0.97 -14.91
CA THR A 109 12.54 -0.68 -15.84
C THR A 109 12.21 0.81 -15.89
N SER A 110 12.48 1.46 -17.04
CA SER A 110 12.25 2.91 -17.24
C SER A 110 10.79 3.34 -17.07
N HIS A 111 9.83 2.44 -17.34
CA HIS A 111 8.40 2.73 -17.21
C HIS A 111 7.95 2.96 -15.76
N ILE A 112 8.53 2.22 -14.80
CA ILE A 112 8.19 2.31 -13.37
C ILE A 112 8.49 3.72 -12.82
N TRP A 113 9.54 4.37 -13.32
CA TRP A 113 9.93 5.72 -12.90
C TRP A 113 8.86 6.78 -13.17
N LYS A 114 8.11 6.66 -14.26
CA LYS A 114 7.01 7.60 -14.58
C LYS A 114 5.89 7.46 -13.55
N HIS A 115 5.48 6.23 -13.25
CA HIS A 115 4.45 5.97 -12.23
C HIS A 115 4.92 6.38 -10.84
N LEU A 116 6.18 6.12 -10.51
CA LEU A 116 6.78 6.54 -9.25
C LEU A 116 6.77 8.08 -9.11
N ALA A 117 7.18 8.81 -10.15
CA ALA A 117 7.17 10.27 -10.14
C ALA A 117 5.77 10.85 -9.93
N ILE A 118 4.76 10.30 -10.63
CA ILE A 118 3.35 10.69 -10.42
C ILE A 118 2.94 10.40 -8.98
N SER A 119 3.29 9.22 -8.45
CA SER A 119 3.01 8.87 -7.06
C SER A 119 3.64 9.85 -6.08
N LEU A 120 4.90 10.23 -6.30
CA LEU A 120 5.61 11.19 -5.44
C LEU A 120 4.91 12.55 -5.43
N VAL A 121 4.52 13.07 -6.59
CA VAL A 121 3.78 14.34 -6.68
C VAL A 121 2.44 14.24 -5.96
N LEU A 122 1.70 13.16 -6.17
CA LEU A 122 0.42 12.96 -5.50
C LEU A 122 0.55 12.84 -3.97
N ASN A 123 1.53 12.06 -3.49
CA ASN A 123 1.71 11.76 -2.07
C ASN A 123 2.39 12.90 -1.29
N TRP A 124 3.39 13.55 -1.87
CA TRP A 124 4.23 14.51 -1.15
C TRP A 124 3.91 15.97 -1.47
N LEU A 125 3.18 16.24 -2.56
CA LEU A 125 2.72 17.58 -2.89
C LEU A 125 1.21 17.68 -2.72
N ILE A 126 0.42 16.98 -3.53
CA ILE A 126 -1.03 17.19 -3.60
C ILE A 126 -1.73 16.78 -2.30
N ALA A 127 -1.44 15.59 -1.78
CA ALA A 127 -2.05 15.08 -0.54
C ALA A 127 -1.88 16.03 0.65
N PRO A 128 -0.67 16.49 1.02
CA PRO A 128 -0.46 17.45 2.09
C PRO A 128 -1.28 18.74 1.93
N PHE A 129 -1.33 19.31 0.73
CA PHE A 129 -2.11 20.52 0.47
C PHE A 129 -3.63 20.30 0.59
N ILE A 130 -4.13 19.15 0.13
CA ILE A 130 -5.54 18.81 0.27
C ILE A 130 -5.88 18.60 1.76
N MET A 131 -5.04 17.89 2.51
CA MET A 131 -5.27 17.74 3.96
C MET A 131 -5.27 19.09 4.66
N LEU A 132 -4.29 19.95 4.38
CA LEU A 132 -4.21 21.29 4.93
C LEU A 132 -5.50 22.09 4.64
N ALA A 133 -5.95 22.13 3.39
CA ALA A 133 -7.16 22.85 2.99
C ALA A 133 -8.40 22.32 3.73
N LEU A 134 -8.54 21.00 3.84
CA LEU A 134 -9.65 20.38 4.55
C LEU A 134 -9.59 20.63 6.06
N ALA A 135 -8.40 20.59 6.65
CA ALA A 135 -8.21 20.87 8.08
C ALA A 135 -8.60 22.32 8.41
N TRP A 136 -8.22 23.28 7.57
CA TRP A 136 -8.65 24.69 7.71
C TRP A 136 -10.14 24.89 7.45
N ALA A 137 -10.72 24.21 6.48
CA ALA A 137 -12.14 24.32 6.15
C ALA A 137 -13.05 23.73 7.24
N THR A 138 -12.62 22.64 7.90
CA THR A 138 -13.46 21.88 8.85
C THR A 138 -13.16 22.19 10.31
N LEU A 139 -11.94 22.61 10.64
CA LEU A 139 -11.47 22.93 12.00
C LEU A 139 -10.86 24.35 12.07
N PRO A 140 -11.56 25.42 11.63
CA PRO A 140 -11.04 26.78 11.69
C PRO A 140 -10.83 27.29 13.14
N ASP A 141 -11.70 26.88 14.06
CA ASP A 141 -11.73 27.28 15.47
C ASP A 141 -10.86 26.44 16.40
N GLN A 142 -10.26 25.35 15.90
CA GLN A 142 -9.54 24.36 16.71
C GLN A 142 -8.10 24.16 16.22
N PRO A 143 -7.16 25.06 16.55
CA PRO A 143 -5.79 25.00 16.06
C PRO A 143 -5.06 23.72 16.47
N THR A 144 -5.26 23.24 17.71
CA THR A 144 -4.59 22.03 18.22
C THR A 144 -5.01 20.77 17.48
N TYR A 145 -6.32 20.53 17.33
CA TYR A 145 -6.85 19.42 16.55
C TYR A 145 -6.49 19.53 15.06
N ARG A 146 -6.52 20.75 14.49
CA ARG A 146 -6.11 21.02 13.11
C ARG A 146 -4.66 20.61 12.87
N THR A 147 -3.73 20.99 13.76
CA THR A 147 -2.33 20.57 13.67
C THR A 147 -2.19 19.05 13.70
N GLY A 148 -2.92 18.36 14.58
CA GLY A 148 -2.92 16.89 14.63
C GLY A 148 -3.37 16.25 13.30
N VAL A 149 -4.46 16.74 12.71
CA VAL A 149 -4.96 16.26 11.41
C VAL A 149 -3.97 16.55 10.27
N ILE A 150 -3.30 17.71 10.28
CA ILE A 150 -2.25 18.03 9.30
C ILE A 150 -1.09 17.04 9.44
N MET A 151 -0.60 16.79 10.65
CA MET A 151 0.48 15.82 10.91
C MET A 151 0.12 14.43 10.39
N VAL A 152 -1.13 13.99 10.58
CA VAL A 152 -1.65 12.74 10.02
C VAL A 152 -1.57 12.72 8.50
N GLY A 153 -1.99 13.78 7.80
CA GLY A 153 -1.95 13.82 6.34
C GLY A 153 -0.55 13.87 5.72
N LEU A 154 0.45 14.31 6.51
CA LEU A 154 1.86 14.24 6.12
C LEU A 154 2.44 12.83 6.23
N ALA A 155 1.84 11.98 7.07
CA ALA A 155 2.32 10.62 7.28
C ALA A 155 1.81 9.71 6.16
N ARG A 156 2.69 9.29 5.24
CA ARG A 156 2.32 8.41 4.11
C ARG A 156 2.21 6.96 4.53
N CYS A 157 1.21 6.24 4.01
CA CYS A 157 1.03 4.82 4.33
C CYS A 157 2.16 3.94 3.78
N ILE A 158 2.58 2.97 4.59
CA ILE A 158 3.68 2.03 4.31
C ILE A 158 3.26 0.56 4.44
N ALA A 159 2.01 0.26 4.79
CA ALA A 159 1.66 -1.10 5.20
C ALA A 159 0.22 -1.48 4.88
N MET A 160 -0.73 -0.85 5.57
CA MET A 160 -2.16 -1.13 5.47
C MET A 160 -2.65 -1.08 4.02
N VAL A 161 -2.03 -0.22 3.20
CA VAL A 161 -2.29 -0.07 1.76
C VAL A 161 -2.24 -1.40 0.99
N MET A 162 -1.33 -2.32 1.31
CA MET A 162 -1.21 -3.60 0.59
C MET A 162 -2.47 -4.46 0.73
N ILE A 163 -3.17 -4.38 1.87
CA ILE A 163 -4.42 -5.11 2.09
C ILE A 163 -5.50 -4.56 1.14
N TRP A 164 -5.63 -3.24 1.06
CA TRP A 164 -6.63 -2.60 0.18
C TRP A 164 -6.35 -2.86 -1.29
N VAL A 165 -5.09 -2.78 -1.71
CA VAL A 165 -4.68 -3.14 -3.07
C VAL A 165 -4.99 -4.59 -3.38
N HIS A 166 -4.66 -5.51 -2.47
CA HIS A 166 -4.93 -6.93 -2.66
C HIS A 166 -6.41 -7.23 -2.81
N LEU A 167 -7.26 -6.64 -1.96
CA LEU A 167 -8.71 -6.78 -2.04
C LEU A 167 -9.28 -6.18 -3.33
N ALA A 168 -8.76 -5.02 -3.74
CA ALA A 168 -9.16 -4.34 -4.97
C ALA A 168 -8.54 -4.96 -6.24
N GLN A 169 -7.78 -6.05 -6.12
CA GLN A 169 -7.09 -6.76 -7.22
C GLN A 169 -6.12 -5.86 -7.99
N GLY A 170 -5.34 -5.03 -7.28
CA GLY A 170 -4.27 -4.22 -7.85
C GLY A 170 -2.91 -4.92 -7.88
N ASP A 171 -1.91 -4.26 -8.48
CA ASP A 171 -0.57 -4.79 -8.63
C ASP A 171 0.21 -4.74 -7.29
N ILE A 172 0.40 -5.91 -6.68
CA ILE A 172 1.09 -6.06 -5.39
C ILE A 172 2.58 -5.76 -5.49
N ASP A 173 3.21 -6.09 -6.61
CA ASP A 173 4.64 -5.87 -6.81
C ASP A 173 4.91 -4.36 -6.93
N TYR A 174 4.07 -3.66 -7.68
CA TYR A 174 4.13 -2.20 -7.77
C TYR A 174 3.80 -1.52 -6.43
N CYS A 175 2.79 -2.02 -5.70
CA CYS A 175 2.48 -1.52 -4.36
C CYS A 175 3.65 -1.68 -3.39
N ALA A 176 4.35 -2.81 -3.41
CA ALA A 176 5.50 -3.06 -2.56
C ALA A 176 6.66 -2.08 -2.86
N ILE A 177 6.87 -1.74 -4.13
CA ILE A 177 7.85 -0.72 -4.54
C ILE A 177 7.48 0.65 -3.95
N LEU A 178 6.23 1.09 -4.10
CA LEU A 178 5.78 2.37 -3.55
C LEU A 178 5.91 2.43 -2.04
N VAL A 179 5.57 1.35 -1.34
CA VAL A 179 5.72 1.23 0.12
C VAL A 179 7.16 1.47 0.56
N ILE A 180 8.14 0.86 -0.12
CA ILE A 180 9.56 1.02 0.23
C ILE A 180 9.99 2.47 -0.01
N VAL A 181 9.64 3.04 -1.17
CA VAL A 181 9.99 4.42 -1.50
C VAL A 181 9.35 5.40 -0.53
N ASN A 182 8.06 5.24 -0.21
CA ASN A 182 7.37 6.07 0.77
C ASN A 182 8.00 5.94 2.16
N SER A 183 8.42 4.75 2.59
CA SER A 183 9.09 4.57 3.89
C SER A 183 10.39 5.38 3.98
N VAL A 184 11.24 5.31 2.94
CA VAL A 184 12.50 6.06 2.89
C VAL A 184 12.23 7.56 2.82
N LEU A 185 11.33 7.99 1.94
CA LEU A 185 10.95 9.40 1.81
C LEU A 185 10.34 9.93 3.11
N GLN A 186 9.59 9.13 3.84
CA GLN A 186 8.97 9.54 5.09
C GLN A 186 9.98 9.80 6.20
N ILE A 187 11.06 9.03 6.29
CA ILE A 187 12.15 9.33 7.21
C ILE A 187 12.80 10.68 6.87
N ALA A 188 13.00 10.97 5.58
CA ALA A 188 13.68 12.19 5.13
C ALA A 188 12.79 13.44 5.13
N LEU A 189 11.53 13.30 4.69
CA LEU A 189 10.63 14.41 4.37
C LEU A 189 9.61 14.71 5.46
N TYR A 190 9.28 13.78 6.36
CA TYR A 190 8.22 14.02 7.34
C TYR A 190 8.55 15.19 8.27
N SER A 191 9.77 15.24 8.83
CA SER A 191 10.20 16.35 9.68
C SER A 191 10.19 17.71 8.93
N PRO A 192 10.90 17.90 7.80
CA PRO A 192 10.89 19.21 7.12
C PRO A 192 9.50 19.61 6.60
N MET A 193 8.68 18.65 6.12
CA MET A 193 7.31 18.94 5.69
C MET A 193 6.42 19.35 6.87
N SER A 194 6.57 18.72 8.04
CA SER A 194 5.81 19.12 9.23
C SER A 194 6.09 20.56 9.64
N LEU A 195 7.35 20.99 9.60
CA LEU A 195 7.73 22.39 9.85
C LEU A 195 7.16 23.33 8.79
N LEU A 196 7.23 22.96 7.51
CA LEU A 196 6.68 23.78 6.43
C LEU A 196 5.16 23.98 6.61
N PHE A 197 4.41 22.91 6.83
CA PHE A 197 2.95 22.98 6.89
C PHE A 197 2.42 23.58 8.19
N VAL A 198 3.05 23.28 9.33
CA VAL A 198 2.59 23.76 10.64
C VAL A 198 3.15 25.15 10.94
N ASN A 199 4.47 25.34 10.87
CA ASN A 199 5.10 26.60 11.30
C ASN A 199 4.96 27.69 10.25
N ILE A 200 5.18 27.37 8.97
CA ILE A 200 5.28 28.40 7.92
C ILE A 200 3.91 28.67 7.29
N ILE A 201 3.21 27.62 6.88
CA ILE A 201 1.94 27.78 6.15
C ILE A 201 0.79 28.06 7.11
N SER A 202 0.63 27.25 8.17
CA SER A 202 -0.47 27.44 9.14
C SER A 202 -0.22 28.60 10.11
N ARG A 203 1.03 29.06 10.26
CA ARG A 203 1.44 30.18 11.14
C ARG A 203 0.95 30.03 12.58
N GLU A 204 0.96 28.81 13.08
CA GLU A 204 0.59 28.49 14.46
C GLU A 204 1.77 28.77 15.39
N ASP A 205 2.06 30.05 15.66
CA ASP A 205 3.24 30.46 16.44
C ASP A 205 3.28 29.82 17.85
N ALA A 206 2.11 29.52 18.42
CA ALA A 206 1.97 28.85 19.71
C ALA A 206 2.23 27.33 19.69
N LEU A 207 2.22 26.70 18.50
CA LEU A 207 2.37 25.24 18.31
C LEU A 207 3.63 24.89 17.52
N ARG A 208 4.64 25.75 17.61
CA ARG A 208 5.86 25.71 16.81
C ARG A 208 6.60 24.37 16.97
N LEU A 209 6.76 23.66 15.87
CA LEU A 209 7.56 22.44 15.79
C LEU A 209 9.05 22.77 15.76
N GLU A 210 9.81 22.05 16.59
CA GLU A 210 11.27 22.07 16.55
C GLU A 210 11.77 20.96 15.62
N TYR A 211 12.64 21.31 14.67
CA TYR A 211 13.18 20.34 13.70
C TYR A 211 13.91 19.18 14.38
N GLY A 212 14.77 19.49 15.38
CA GLY A 212 15.57 18.49 16.08
C GLY A 212 14.70 17.45 16.79
N LYS A 213 13.74 17.89 17.60
CA LYS A 213 12.80 17.00 18.30
C LYS A 213 11.98 16.15 17.34
N THR A 214 11.46 16.77 16.28
CA THR A 214 10.63 16.06 15.30
C THR A 214 11.44 15.02 14.52
N ALA A 215 12.67 15.35 14.10
CA ALA A 215 13.55 14.43 13.40
C ALA A 215 13.99 13.25 14.29
N ILE A 216 14.33 13.52 15.55
CA ILE A 216 14.66 12.47 16.53
C ILE A 216 13.46 11.56 16.75
N ALA A 217 12.25 12.11 16.91
CA ALA A 217 11.03 11.32 17.05
C ALA A 217 10.81 10.40 15.83
N VAL A 218 10.90 10.93 14.60
CA VAL A 218 10.79 10.11 13.38
C VAL A 218 11.86 9.02 13.36
N LEU A 219 13.11 9.32 13.71
CA LEU A 219 14.18 8.33 13.73
C LEU A 219 13.96 7.23 14.77
N ILE A 220 13.45 7.58 15.95
CA ILE A 220 13.13 6.61 17.01
C ILE A 220 11.95 5.73 16.59
N TYR A 221 10.84 6.33 16.17
CA TYR A 221 9.58 5.59 15.96
C TYR A 221 9.41 4.97 14.58
N LEU A 222 10.18 5.41 13.58
CA LEU A 222 10.20 4.78 12.25
C LEU A 222 11.57 4.20 11.91
N GLY A 223 12.65 4.92 12.19
CA GLY A 223 14.01 4.48 11.85
C GLY A 223 14.44 3.22 12.59
N ILE A 224 14.26 3.15 13.92
CA ILE A 224 14.60 1.96 14.71
C ILE A 224 13.74 0.75 14.30
N PRO A 225 12.39 0.84 14.21
CA PRO A 225 11.58 -0.27 13.72
C PRO A 225 11.90 -0.69 12.29
N LEU A 226 12.31 0.23 11.42
CA LEU A 226 12.73 -0.10 10.05
C LEU A 226 14.01 -0.94 10.09
N ALA A 227 15.04 -0.49 10.82
CA ALA A 227 16.28 -1.24 10.97
C ALA A 227 16.03 -2.62 11.59
N ALA A 228 15.26 -2.68 12.69
CA ALA A 228 14.87 -3.92 13.32
C ALA A 228 14.08 -4.84 12.37
N GLY A 229 13.17 -4.27 11.58
CA GLY A 229 12.36 -4.99 10.61
C GLY A 229 13.20 -5.62 9.49
N VAL A 230 14.14 -4.87 8.94
CA VAL A 230 15.11 -5.32 7.93
C VAL A 230 15.98 -6.45 8.47
N VAL A 231 16.59 -6.26 9.65
CA VAL A 231 17.44 -7.27 10.29
C VAL A 231 16.65 -8.55 10.58
N THR A 232 15.45 -8.41 11.15
CA THR A 232 14.58 -9.55 11.47
C THR A 232 14.20 -10.33 10.22
N ARG A 233 13.86 -9.63 9.12
CA ARG A 233 13.50 -10.28 7.86
C ARG A 233 14.66 -11.09 7.29
N PHE A 234 15.83 -10.47 7.12
CA PHE A 234 16.97 -11.16 6.52
C PHE A 234 17.51 -12.29 7.41
N ALA A 235 17.55 -12.09 8.73
CA ALA A 235 17.91 -13.14 9.67
C ALA A 235 16.93 -14.31 9.64
N ALA A 236 15.62 -14.04 9.67
CA ALA A 236 14.60 -15.08 9.64
C ALA A 236 14.59 -15.85 8.31
N ILE A 237 14.80 -15.17 7.18
CA ILE A 237 14.92 -15.84 5.87
C ILE A 237 16.19 -16.70 5.82
N ALA A 238 17.32 -16.23 6.36
CA ALA A 238 18.57 -16.99 6.39
C ALA A 238 18.48 -18.23 7.30
N LEU A 239 17.79 -18.14 8.43
CA LEU A 239 17.67 -19.21 9.42
C LEU A 239 16.57 -20.23 9.08
N LEU A 240 15.40 -19.78 8.63
CA LEU A 240 14.22 -20.64 8.42
C LEU A 240 13.98 -21.00 6.94
N GLY A 241 14.58 -20.26 6.01
CA GLY A 241 14.26 -20.31 4.59
C GLY A 241 12.98 -19.56 4.22
N ARG A 242 12.87 -19.13 2.96
CA ARG A 242 11.77 -18.27 2.46
C ARG A 242 10.38 -18.87 2.69
N HIS A 243 10.21 -20.16 2.41
CA HIS A 243 8.90 -20.81 2.52
C HIS A 243 8.38 -20.79 3.98
N ARG A 244 9.21 -21.13 4.97
CA ARG A 244 8.82 -21.14 6.39
C ARG A 244 8.65 -19.73 6.95
N PHE A 245 9.45 -18.77 6.45
CA PHE A 245 9.27 -17.37 6.77
C PHE A 245 7.87 -16.87 6.38
N GLU A 246 7.43 -17.13 5.15
CA GLU A 246 6.14 -16.67 4.65
C GLU A 246 4.95 -17.44 5.23
N THR A 247 5.09 -18.76 5.42
CA THR A 247 3.96 -19.61 5.83
C THR A 247 3.77 -19.72 7.35
N VAL A 248 4.81 -19.51 8.15
CA VAL A 248 4.75 -19.73 9.61
C VAL A 248 5.16 -18.49 10.39
N PHE A 249 6.30 -17.89 10.05
CA PHE A 249 6.81 -16.75 10.81
C PHE A 249 5.94 -15.50 10.61
N LEU A 250 5.66 -15.10 9.37
CA LEU A 250 4.87 -13.90 9.08
C LEU A 250 3.43 -13.96 9.64
N PRO A 251 2.67 -15.07 9.53
CA PRO A 251 1.33 -15.14 10.12
C PRO A 251 1.33 -15.10 11.65
N CYS A 252 2.37 -15.62 12.31
CA CYS A 252 2.52 -15.58 13.77
C CYS A 252 3.00 -14.21 14.27
N PHE A 253 3.90 -13.57 13.53
CA PHE A 253 4.50 -12.30 13.90
C PHE A 253 3.61 -11.09 13.54
N GLY A 254 2.81 -11.20 12.48
CA GLY A 254 1.95 -10.14 11.98
C GLY A 254 0.95 -9.55 12.99
N PRO A 255 0.22 -10.37 13.78
CA PRO A 255 -0.72 -9.89 14.79
C PRO A 255 -0.11 -9.03 15.90
N LEU A 256 1.21 -9.15 16.14
CA LEU A 256 1.91 -8.35 17.14
C LEU A 256 1.79 -6.84 16.85
N SER A 257 1.75 -6.47 15.57
CA SER A 257 1.55 -5.08 15.17
C SER A 257 0.20 -4.53 15.64
N LEU A 258 -0.87 -5.30 15.41
CA LEU A 258 -2.20 -4.91 15.85
C LEU A 258 -2.29 -4.85 17.38
N LEU A 259 -1.72 -5.84 18.06
CA LEU A 259 -1.69 -5.85 19.52
C LEU A 259 -0.98 -4.61 20.07
N GLY A 260 0.17 -4.23 19.48
CA GLY A 260 0.89 -3.00 19.82
C GLY A 260 0.05 -1.74 19.58
N LEU A 261 -0.68 -1.68 18.46
CA LEU A 261 -1.58 -0.57 18.14
C LEU A 261 -2.70 -0.45 19.18
N LEU A 262 -3.45 -1.53 19.43
CA LEU A 262 -4.56 -1.54 20.38
C LEU A 262 -4.09 -1.20 21.80
N TYR A 263 -2.95 -1.76 22.20
CA TYR A 263 -2.31 -1.44 23.47
C TYR A 263 -1.97 0.05 23.58
N THR A 264 -1.32 0.61 22.56
CA THR A 264 -0.99 2.05 22.53
C THR A 264 -2.25 2.91 22.65
N ILE A 265 -3.31 2.57 21.92
CA ILE A 265 -4.59 3.29 21.97
C ILE A 265 -5.21 3.23 23.36
N ILE A 266 -5.21 2.07 24.02
CA ILE A 266 -5.70 1.92 25.40
C ILE A 266 -4.92 2.83 26.34
N VAL A 267 -3.59 2.82 26.25
CA VAL A 267 -2.71 3.59 27.14
C VAL A 267 -2.92 5.10 26.94
N ILE A 268 -2.94 5.58 25.68
CA ILE A 268 -3.19 6.99 25.36
C ILE A 268 -4.60 7.42 25.84
N CYS A 269 -5.63 6.62 25.57
CA CYS A 269 -7.00 6.94 25.98
C CYS A 269 -7.18 6.88 27.51
N ALA A 270 -6.43 6.02 28.20
CA ALA A 270 -6.43 5.96 29.66
C ALA A 270 -5.77 7.20 30.27
N GLU A 271 -4.70 7.71 29.68
CA GLU A 271 -4.06 8.94 30.14
C GLU A 271 -4.96 10.17 29.88
N GLN A 272 -5.69 10.18 28.76
CA GLN A 272 -6.52 11.31 28.32
C GLN A 272 -8.03 11.18 28.63
N ALA A 273 -8.45 10.24 29.49
CA ALA A 273 -9.86 9.89 29.64
C ALA A 273 -10.80 11.08 29.92
N THR A 274 -10.40 12.02 30.79
CA THR A 274 -11.19 13.21 31.11
C THR A 274 -11.35 14.14 29.90
N ARG A 275 -10.26 14.39 29.17
CA ARG A 275 -10.27 15.24 27.96
C ARG A 275 -11.19 14.71 26.87
N ILE A 276 -11.15 13.41 26.64
CA ILE A 276 -12.00 12.74 25.65
C ILE A 276 -13.47 12.89 26.01
N LEU A 277 -13.82 12.73 27.29
CA LEU A 277 -15.19 12.87 27.78
C LEU A 277 -15.69 14.31 27.70
N ASP A 278 -14.85 15.28 28.05
CA ASP A 278 -15.21 16.70 28.05
C ASP A 278 -15.32 17.27 26.62
N ASN A 279 -14.61 16.70 25.65
CA ASN A 279 -14.49 17.23 24.27
C ASN A 279 -14.96 16.25 23.19
N ILE A 280 -15.89 15.33 23.50
CA ILE A 280 -16.31 14.26 22.59
C ILE A 280 -16.74 14.78 21.21
N GLY A 281 -17.44 15.92 21.17
CA GLY A 281 -17.89 16.53 19.92
C GLY A 281 -16.74 16.99 19.03
N LEU A 282 -15.67 17.56 19.62
CA LEU A 282 -14.48 18.00 18.89
C LEU A 282 -13.67 16.82 18.37
N VAL A 283 -13.56 15.76 19.18
CA VAL A 283 -12.89 14.51 18.80
C VAL A 283 -13.55 13.90 17.58
N PHE A 284 -14.87 13.76 17.56
CA PHE A 284 -15.59 13.26 16.38
C PHE A 284 -15.55 14.22 15.18
N ARG A 285 -15.48 15.53 15.42
CA ARG A 285 -15.32 16.52 14.34
C ARG A 285 -14.02 16.32 13.55
N THR A 286 -12.96 15.78 14.17
CA THR A 286 -11.72 15.43 13.45
C THR A 286 -11.90 14.34 12.39
N ALA A 287 -12.94 13.51 12.50
CA ALA A 287 -13.25 12.49 11.50
C ALA A 287 -13.67 13.10 10.15
N VAL A 288 -14.25 14.30 10.14
CA VAL A 288 -14.75 14.96 8.93
C VAL A 288 -13.64 15.26 7.91
N PRO A 289 -12.57 16.01 8.24
CA PRO A 289 -11.50 16.26 7.29
C PRO A 289 -10.82 14.98 6.82
N LEU A 290 -10.64 14.00 7.72
CA LEU A 290 -10.04 12.70 7.38
C LEU A 290 -10.90 11.93 6.37
N ALA A 291 -12.21 11.84 6.62
CA ALA A 291 -13.14 11.15 5.72
C ALA A 291 -13.18 11.80 4.34
N LEU A 292 -13.28 13.13 4.29
CA LEU A 292 -13.24 13.89 3.05
C LEU A 292 -11.91 13.69 2.32
N TYR A 293 -10.79 13.72 3.05
CA TYR A 293 -9.46 13.51 2.49
C TYR A 293 -9.35 12.14 1.81
N PHE A 294 -9.73 11.06 2.50
CA PHE A 294 -9.65 9.71 1.94
C PHE A 294 -10.48 9.58 0.65
N VAL A 295 -11.71 10.09 0.65
CA VAL A 295 -12.58 10.03 -0.53
C VAL A 295 -12.06 10.91 -1.67
N ILE A 296 -11.70 12.16 -1.39
CA ILE A 296 -11.23 13.11 -2.41
C ILE A 296 -9.94 12.62 -3.06
N MET A 297 -8.95 12.22 -2.25
CA MET A 297 -7.68 11.71 -2.76
C MET A 297 -7.89 10.44 -3.59
N TRP A 298 -8.68 9.49 -3.08
CA TRP A 298 -8.92 8.24 -3.79
C TRP A 298 -9.64 8.48 -5.13
N VAL A 299 -10.75 9.23 -5.11
CA VAL A 299 -11.53 9.51 -6.33
C VAL A 299 -10.70 10.31 -7.32
N GLY A 300 -10.00 11.36 -6.87
CA GLY A 300 -9.17 12.21 -7.72
C GLY A 300 -8.04 11.44 -8.38
N THR A 301 -7.32 10.61 -7.62
CA THR A 301 -6.23 9.79 -8.15
C THR A 301 -6.74 8.67 -9.06
N PHE A 302 -7.83 8.00 -8.71
CA PHE A 302 -8.43 6.95 -9.54
C PHE A 302 -8.95 7.51 -10.87
N ALA A 303 -9.64 8.65 -10.84
CA ALA A 303 -10.11 9.34 -12.04
C ALA A 303 -8.94 9.83 -12.91
N LEU A 304 -7.87 10.33 -12.30
CA LEU A 304 -6.66 10.72 -13.03
C LEU A 304 -6.00 9.52 -13.72
N ALA A 305 -5.89 8.38 -13.04
CA ALA A 305 -5.36 7.15 -13.63
C ALA A 305 -6.23 6.67 -14.80
N TYR A 306 -7.55 6.70 -14.64
CA TYR A 306 -8.50 6.36 -15.70
C TYR A 306 -8.39 7.30 -16.91
N TYR A 307 -8.26 8.61 -16.67
CA TYR A 307 -8.07 9.61 -17.72
C TYR A 307 -6.76 9.40 -18.50
N PHE A 308 -5.66 9.07 -17.80
CA PHE A 308 -4.39 8.77 -18.48
C PHE A 308 -4.42 7.46 -19.26
N ASN A 309 -5.25 6.48 -18.87
CA ASN A 309 -5.48 5.26 -19.66
C ASN A 309 -6.17 5.59 -21.00
N HIS A 310 -7.18 6.46 -21.01
CA HIS A 310 -8.01 6.73 -22.22
C HIS A 310 -7.45 7.81 -23.16
N LYS A 311 -6.45 8.57 -22.73
CA LYS A 311 -5.89 9.65 -23.56
C LYS A 311 -5.03 9.06 -24.67
N ARG A 312 -5.52 9.09 -25.92
CA ARG A 312 -4.77 8.68 -27.12
C ARG A 312 -3.38 9.33 -27.15
N GLY A 313 -2.33 8.51 -27.10
CA GLY A 313 -0.92 8.95 -27.13
C GLY A 313 -0.26 9.15 -25.76
N ALA A 314 -0.99 9.04 -24.66
CA ALA A 314 -0.36 8.77 -23.36
C ALA A 314 0.24 7.35 -23.41
N ALA A 315 1.44 7.18 -22.87
CA ALA A 315 2.14 5.90 -22.90
C ALA A 315 1.19 4.77 -22.42
N ARG A 316 0.94 3.78 -23.29
CA ARG A 316 0.26 2.50 -22.97
C ARG A 316 0.88 1.93 -21.71
N GLY A 317 0.25 2.15 -20.55
CA GLY A 317 0.94 1.89 -19.28
C GLY A 317 0.14 2.03 -18.00
N TYR A 318 -1.00 2.73 -17.99
CA TYR A 318 -1.87 2.79 -16.82
C TYR A 318 -2.95 1.73 -16.89
N SER A 319 -2.70 0.55 -16.34
CA SER A 319 -3.75 -0.46 -16.17
C SER A 319 -4.64 -0.15 -14.95
N TYR A 320 -5.78 -0.84 -14.83
CA TYR A 320 -6.62 -0.81 -13.64
C TYR A 320 -5.79 -1.11 -12.38
N GLU A 321 -4.95 -2.14 -12.46
CA GLU A 321 -4.14 -2.63 -11.35
C GLU A 321 -3.20 -1.56 -10.82
N THR A 322 -2.57 -0.79 -11.73
CA THR A 322 -1.67 0.31 -11.37
C THR A 322 -2.44 1.54 -10.86
N GLY A 323 -3.62 1.83 -11.44
CA GLY A 323 -4.50 2.91 -10.98
C GLY A 323 -5.03 2.70 -9.57
N VAL A 324 -5.42 1.47 -9.24
CA VAL A 324 -5.83 1.06 -7.88
C VAL A 324 -4.69 1.28 -6.88
N VAL A 325 -3.48 0.83 -7.22
CA VAL A 325 -2.31 0.99 -6.36
C VAL A 325 -2.07 2.46 -6.05
N GLN A 326 -2.11 3.33 -7.06
CA GLN A 326 -1.94 4.78 -6.86
C GLN A 326 -3.06 5.36 -5.99
N ALA A 327 -4.33 5.04 -6.29
CA ALA A 327 -5.48 5.59 -5.57
C ALA A 327 -5.45 5.24 -4.08
N PHE A 328 -5.16 3.98 -3.73
CA PHE A 328 -5.06 3.56 -2.33
C PHE A 328 -3.79 4.09 -1.66
N THR A 329 -2.66 4.13 -2.36
CA THR A 329 -1.41 4.66 -1.78
C THR A 329 -1.50 6.15 -1.49
N THR A 330 -2.12 6.91 -2.37
CA THR A 330 -2.31 8.35 -2.22
C THR A 330 -3.39 8.70 -1.19
N ALA A 331 -4.45 7.89 -1.06
CA ALA A 331 -5.48 8.12 -0.06
C ALA A 331 -5.05 7.71 1.36
N SER A 332 -4.26 6.65 1.52
CA SER A 332 -3.96 6.10 2.85
C SER A 332 -2.87 6.89 3.59
N ASN A 333 -2.95 6.92 4.92
CA ASN A 333 -1.95 7.55 5.79
C ASN A 333 -1.29 6.54 6.75
N ASN A 334 -0.25 6.98 7.45
CA ASN A 334 0.44 6.22 8.50
C ASN A 334 0.17 6.88 9.86
N PHE A 335 -0.93 6.48 10.49
CA PHE A 335 -1.36 7.08 11.77
C PHE A 335 -0.45 6.69 12.90
N GLU A 336 0.13 5.50 12.83
CA GLU A 336 1.08 5.00 13.81
C GLU A 336 2.27 5.96 13.96
N LEU A 337 2.86 6.42 12.84
CA LEU A 337 3.89 7.47 12.89
C LEU A 337 3.32 8.80 13.38
N ALA A 338 2.14 9.19 12.90
CA ALA A 338 1.54 10.47 13.28
C ALA A 338 1.29 10.55 14.80
N ILE A 339 0.71 9.50 15.39
CA ILE A 339 0.50 9.35 16.84
C ILE A 339 1.86 9.43 17.53
N ALA A 340 2.85 8.66 17.07
CA ALA A 340 4.16 8.61 17.71
C ALA A 340 4.86 9.98 17.74
N VAL A 341 4.84 10.72 16.63
CA VAL A 341 5.45 12.04 16.57
C VAL A 341 4.63 13.08 17.34
N CYS A 342 3.30 13.04 17.28
CA CYS A 342 2.46 13.94 18.08
C CYS A 342 2.70 13.72 19.58
N VAL A 343 2.75 12.47 20.05
CA VAL A 343 3.06 12.14 21.44
C VAL A 343 4.46 12.61 21.82
N ALA A 344 5.46 12.42 20.95
CA ALA A 344 6.83 12.79 21.25
C ALA A 344 7.10 14.30 21.27
N VAL A 345 6.40 15.06 20.43
CA VAL A 345 6.63 16.51 20.29
C VAL A 345 5.70 17.33 21.16
N TYR A 346 4.42 16.96 21.22
CA TYR A 346 3.39 17.70 21.96
C TYR A 346 3.03 17.08 23.31
N GLY A 347 3.49 15.85 23.58
CA GLY A 347 3.17 15.11 24.80
C GLY A 347 1.94 14.21 24.63
N VAL A 348 1.81 13.25 25.54
CA VAL A 348 0.71 12.27 25.52
C VAL A 348 -0.63 12.96 25.80
N ASP A 349 -0.69 13.96 26.67
CA ASP A 349 -1.91 14.69 27.04
C ASP A 349 -2.37 15.74 26.00
N SER A 350 -1.84 15.69 24.77
CA SER A 350 -2.09 16.69 23.72
C SER A 350 -3.28 16.35 22.81
N ASP A 351 -4.03 17.37 22.39
CA ASP A 351 -5.14 17.21 21.44
C ASP A 351 -4.66 16.72 20.06
N GLN A 352 -3.40 17.01 19.71
CA GLN A 352 -2.73 16.58 18.48
C GLN A 352 -2.59 15.05 18.44
N ALA A 353 -2.16 14.44 19.55
CA ALA A 353 -2.05 12.99 19.68
C ALA A 353 -3.44 12.32 19.64
N LEU A 354 -4.44 12.95 20.26
CA LEU A 354 -5.82 12.47 20.22
C LEU A 354 -6.41 12.51 18.82
N ALA A 355 -6.22 13.62 18.07
CA ALA A 355 -6.64 13.73 16.68
C ALA A 355 -6.02 12.64 15.79
N ALA A 356 -4.74 12.32 16.01
CA ALA A 356 -4.06 11.25 15.28
C ALA A 356 -4.63 9.86 15.56
N THR A 357 -5.11 9.62 16.78
CA THR A 357 -5.70 8.34 17.22
C THR A 357 -7.05 8.05 16.56
N ILE A 358 -7.80 9.07 16.15
CA ILE A 358 -9.08 8.91 15.44
C ILE A 358 -8.90 8.42 14.00
N GLY A 359 -7.73 8.66 13.41
CA GLY A 359 -7.41 8.31 12.03
C GLY A 359 -7.79 6.89 11.62
N PRO A 360 -7.26 5.84 12.29
CA PRO A 360 -7.58 4.44 11.97
C PRO A 360 -9.07 4.08 12.09
N LEU A 361 -9.81 4.72 13.00
CA LEU A 361 -11.26 4.49 13.15
C LEU A 361 -12.02 4.93 11.89
N VAL A 362 -11.54 5.99 11.23
CA VAL A 362 -12.16 6.59 10.04
C VAL A 362 -11.62 5.97 8.75
N GLU A 363 -10.32 5.72 8.67
CA GLU A 363 -9.66 5.24 7.45
C GLU A 363 -10.16 3.83 7.05
N VAL A 364 -10.08 2.87 7.97
CA VAL A 364 -10.39 1.46 7.71
C VAL A 364 -11.79 1.25 7.09
N PRO A 365 -12.89 1.80 7.63
CA PRO A 365 -14.21 1.59 7.01
C PRO A 365 -14.33 2.28 5.65
N ILE A 366 -13.74 3.48 5.49
CA ILE A 366 -13.81 4.24 4.24
C ILE A 366 -13.02 3.53 3.14
N LEU A 367 -11.77 3.13 3.41
CA LEU A 367 -10.96 2.41 2.43
C LEU A 367 -11.58 1.07 2.07
N LEU A 368 -12.18 0.35 3.02
CA LEU A 368 -12.93 -0.87 2.72
C LEU A 368 -14.11 -0.60 1.78
N ILE A 369 -14.90 0.46 2.02
CA ILE A 369 -15.97 0.88 1.10
C ILE A 369 -15.40 1.20 -0.29
N LEU A 370 -14.28 1.93 -0.33
CA LEU A 370 -13.62 2.29 -1.59
C LEU A 370 -13.05 1.08 -2.33
N THR A 371 -12.62 0.00 -1.65
CA THR A 371 -12.24 -1.26 -2.36
C THR A 371 -13.42 -1.85 -3.12
N HIS A 372 -14.62 -1.79 -2.54
CA HIS A 372 -15.83 -2.26 -3.20
C HIS A 372 -16.24 -1.36 -4.37
N VAL A 373 -16.04 -0.05 -4.22
CA VAL A 373 -16.22 0.91 -5.33
C VAL A 373 -15.22 0.63 -6.44
N ALA A 374 -13.94 0.39 -6.13
CA ALA A 374 -12.89 0.06 -7.11
C ALA A 374 -13.29 -1.15 -7.98
N LEU A 375 -13.72 -2.24 -7.33
CA LEU A 375 -14.12 -3.46 -8.01
C LEU A 375 -15.39 -3.30 -8.85
N ARG A 376 -16.35 -2.49 -8.38
CA ARG A 376 -17.51 -2.12 -9.20
C ARG A 376 -17.09 -1.32 -10.43
N LEU A 377 -16.21 -0.33 -10.25
CA LEU A 377 -15.70 0.49 -11.34
C LEU A 377 -14.87 -0.33 -12.34
N ARG A 378 -14.14 -1.36 -11.89
CA ARG A 378 -13.47 -2.34 -12.76
C ARG A 378 -14.45 -3.02 -13.72
N ALA A 379 -15.62 -3.39 -13.22
CA ALA A 379 -16.63 -4.11 -14.01
C ALA A 379 -17.43 -3.19 -14.95
N THR A 380 -17.55 -1.89 -14.62
CA THR A 380 -18.35 -0.94 -15.41
C THR A 380 -17.52 -0.12 -16.39
N LEU A 381 -16.26 0.16 -16.08
CA LEU A 381 -15.39 0.97 -16.92
C LEU A 381 -14.54 0.07 -17.82
N THR A 382 -14.38 0.47 -19.08
CA THR A 382 -13.41 -0.17 -20.00
C THR A 382 -12.00 0.21 -19.58
N TRP A 383 -11.12 -0.76 -19.44
CA TRP A 383 -9.70 -0.52 -19.21
C TRP A 383 -8.94 -1.10 -20.39
N ASP A 384 -8.16 -0.29 -21.10
CA ASP A 384 -7.27 -0.84 -22.13
C ASP A 384 -6.26 -1.73 -21.41
N ALA A 385 -6.27 -3.03 -21.74
CA ALA A 385 -5.28 -3.97 -21.26
C ALA A 385 -3.91 -3.47 -21.74
N THR A 386 -2.99 -3.25 -20.79
CA THR A 386 -1.58 -3.27 -21.15
C THR A 386 -1.31 -4.68 -21.63
N ASP A 387 -0.96 -4.84 -22.91
CA ASP A 387 -0.40 -6.09 -23.42
C ASP A 387 0.67 -6.53 -22.41
N GLU A 388 0.40 -7.60 -21.68
CA GLU A 388 1.48 -8.33 -21.03
C GLU A 388 2.45 -8.63 -22.16
N VAL A 389 3.67 -8.11 -22.07
CA VAL A 389 4.74 -8.63 -22.90
C VAL A 389 4.90 -10.06 -22.43
N ASP A 390 4.22 -10.98 -23.10
CA ASP A 390 4.52 -12.39 -23.08
C ASP A 390 6.01 -12.46 -23.39
N ILE A 391 6.82 -12.62 -22.34
CA ILE A 391 8.15 -13.19 -22.51
C ILE A 391 7.82 -14.62 -22.89
N GLU A 392 7.64 -14.84 -24.19
CA GLU A 392 7.52 -16.14 -24.79
C GLU A 392 8.66 -16.96 -24.20
N ALA A 393 8.31 -17.86 -23.29
CA ALA A 393 9.25 -18.77 -22.68
C ALA A 393 9.82 -19.54 -23.87
N ALA A 394 11.05 -19.19 -24.26
CA ALA A 394 11.79 -19.92 -25.27
C ALA A 394 11.60 -21.41 -24.95
N PRO A 395 11.07 -22.21 -25.88
CA PRO A 395 10.73 -23.60 -25.60
C PRO A 395 11.95 -24.24 -24.96
N LEU A 396 11.78 -24.74 -23.73
CA LEU A 396 12.81 -25.53 -23.08
C LEU A 396 13.24 -26.60 -24.10
N PRO A 397 14.54 -26.72 -24.43
CA PRO A 397 14.96 -27.72 -25.38
C PRO A 397 14.50 -29.08 -24.85
N LEU A 398 13.68 -29.75 -25.66
CA LEU A 398 13.22 -31.12 -25.42
C LEU A 398 14.41 -31.94 -24.96
N VAL A 399 14.29 -32.55 -23.77
CA VAL A 399 15.25 -33.51 -23.23
C VAL A 399 15.53 -34.52 -24.34
N ALA A 400 16.75 -34.52 -24.84
CA ALA A 400 17.17 -35.48 -25.86
C ALA A 400 16.96 -36.90 -25.33
N ASP A 401 16.23 -37.70 -26.10
CA ASP A 401 16.02 -39.11 -25.87
C ASP A 401 17.39 -39.81 -25.68
N PRO A 402 17.66 -40.46 -24.53
CA PRO A 402 18.94 -41.12 -24.28
C PRO A 402 19.21 -42.35 -25.17
N SER A 403 18.32 -42.69 -26.11
CA SER A 403 18.49 -43.80 -27.05
C SER A 403 19.05 -43.40 -28.45
N ALA A 404 19.29 -42.12 -28.71
CA ALA A 404 19.81 -41.68 -30.01
C ALA A 404 21.35 -41.71 -30.08
N THR A 405 21.90 -42.74 -30.75
CA THR A 405 23.33 -42.86 -31.08
C THR A 405 23.83 -41.66 -31.91
N PRO A 406 24.94 -40.99 -31.55
CA PRO A 406 25.40 -39.81 -32.27
C PRO A 406 25.99 -40.18 -33.64
N ALA A 407 25.44 -39.61 -34.72
CA ALA A 407 26.05 -39.64 -36.04
C ALA A 407 27.29 -38.74 -36.09
N ARG A 408 28.39 -39.25 -36.66
CA ARG A 408 29.67 -38.52 -36.84
C ARG A 408 29.48 -37.23 -37.66
N PRO A 409 30.23 -36.14 -37.35
CA PRO A 409 30.21 -34.94 -38.16
C PRO A 409 31.00 -35.14 -39.46
N SER A 410 30.41 -34.78 -40.59
CA SER A 410 31.09 -34.69 -41.89
C SER A 410 31.73 -33.30 -42.07
N ASP A 411 33.01 -33.30 -42.48
CA ASP A 411 33.88 -32.15 -42.71
C ASP A 411 33.28 -31.05 -43.64
N PRO A 412 33.43 -29.75 -43.31
CA PRO A 412 33.02 -28.65 -44.16
C PRO A 412 34.18 -28.18 -45.05
N LYS A 413 34.52 -28.93 -46.11
CA LYS A 413 35.42 -28.42 -47.17
C LYS A 413 35.33 -29.25 -48.45
N LYS A 414 34.32 -28.98 -49.28
CA LYS A 414 34.32 -29.17 -50.75
C LYS A 414 32.94 -28.82 -51.31
N SER A 415 32.76 -27.58 -51.75
CA SER A 415 31.75 -27.19 -52.74
C SER A 415 31.98 -25.72 -53.12
N ARG A 416 33.05 -25.48 -53.89
CA ARG A 416 33.19 -24.34 -54.79
C ARG A 416 33.82 -24.89 -56.07
N LEU A 417 33.28 -24.45 -57.19
CA LEU A 417 33.65 -24.64 -58.60
C LEU A 417 32.80 -25.62 -59.43
N SER A 418 32.47 -25.11 -60.62
CA SER A 418 31.63 -25.58 -61.74
C SER A 418 30.14 -25.63 -61.44
N SER A 419 29.26 -24.96 -62.16
CA SER A 419 29.33 -24.37 -63.49
C SER A 419 28.04 -23.56 -63.65
N ASP A 420 28.11 -22.39 -64.29
CA ASP A 420 27.23 -22.14 -65.43
C ASP A 420 27.68 -20.89 -66.17
N THR A 421 28.05 -21.16 -67.42
CA THR A 421 28.37 -20.25 -68.49
C THR A 421 27.15 -20.21 -69.41
N ASN A 422 26.87 -19.02 -69.96
CA ASN A 422 26.10 -18.75 -71.19
C ASN A 422 24.57 -18.92 -71.20
N GLU A 423 23.88 -17.78 -71.35
CA GLU A 423 23.12 -17.29 -72.52
C GLU A 423 22.44 -15.98 -72.05
N LYS A 424 22.33 -14.85 -72.77
CA LYS A 424 22.55 -14.44 -74.15
C LYS A 424 22.63 -12.91 -74.16
#